data_AF-A0A841DGG1-F1
#
_entry.id   AF-A0A841DGG1-F1
#
_cell.length_a   1.000
_cell.length_b   1.000
_cell.length_c   1.000
_cell.angle_alpha   90.00
_cell.angle_beta   90.00
_cell.angle_gamma   90.00
#
_symmetry.space_group_name_H-M   'P 1'
#
loop_
_entity.id
_entity.type
_entity.pdbx_description
1 polymer ?
#
loop_
_entity_poly.entity_id
_entity_poly.type
_entity_poly.pdbx_seq_one_letter_code
_entity_poly.pdbx_strand_id
1 'polypeptide(L)'
;MSDDPAIALGAGSPSAEEDEPAGTCLLDGCGNPLPPPRRDEHGRRIGGRPAKYCSPAHKDAAARARREQQAAAVAEPLAAAASLAETVLPAAERLGGVLTELTAHLRAAETGALARIEAADAETAQARREAAEADGRAETAEQRRREALAAARADAEARAAAERQAARAMADAEAARQQAWEEVARHERARGQAEAARDAASAAREESTVRLRTAEAALEESRAETRRHTGRLAAAQAELAAQTSSNARLRERLDAAAGRAERAEAEAERLRSELDTIREASDRRRQENDARSERLQTELDQARTRAIAQQETIGELRLAAQAAASRAAEAERARAAVERELARLQEQAGDGDAVPAER
;
A
#
# COMPACT_ATOMS: atom_id res chain seq x y z
N MET A 1 -21.12 8.62 -141.30
CA MET A 1 -21.20 10.09 -141.36
C MET A 1 -19.76 10.55 -141.46
N SER A 2 -19.21 10.99 -142.57
CA SER A 2 -19.72 11.42 -143.87
C SER A 2 -18.52 11.33 -144.82
N ASP A 3 -18.63 10.56 -145.89
CA ASP A 3 -18.96 11.00 -147.26
C ASP A 3 -17.68 11.10 -148.12
N ASP A 4 -17.53 10.07 -148.97
CA ASP A 4 -17.02 10.13 -150.35
C ASP A 4 -17.65 11.34 -151.12
N PRO A 5 -17.11 11.85 -152.25
CA PRO A 5 -16.82 11.01 -153.42
C PRO A 5 -15.76 11.48 -154.45
N ALA A 6 -15.35 10.49 -155.27
CA ALA A 6 -15.26 10.43 -156.75
C ALA A 6 -15.11 11.73 -157.58
N ILE A 7 -14.44 11.73 -158.74
CA ILE A 7 -15.10 11.37 -160.02
C ILE A 7 -14.11 11.36 -161.23
N ALA A 8 -14.29 10.31 -162.03
CA ALA A 8 -14.27 10.14 -163.49
C ALA A 8 -13.01 10.32 -164.38
N LEU A 9 -12.69 9.15 -164.95
CA LEU A 9 -12.19 8.85 -166.30
C LEU A 9 -13.03 9.49 -167.42
N GLY A 10 -12.38 9.87 -168.53
CA GLY A 10 -13.05 10.23 -169.78
C GLY A 10 -12.22 9.80 -171.00
N ALA A 11 -12.67 8.74 -171.66
CA ALA A 11 -12.13 8.16 -172.89
C ALA A 11 -12.55 8.96 -174.14
N GLY A 12 -11.77 8.84 -175.22
CA GLY A 12 -12.14 9.37 -176.54
C GLY A 12 -11.10 9.11 -177.63
N SER A 13 -11.11 7.91 -178.20
CA SER A 13 -10.63 7.62 -179.57
C SER A 13 -11.70 8.07 -180.59
N PRO A 14 -11.53 7.82 -181.91
CA PRO A 14 -10.49 8.21 -182.86
C PRO A 14 -11.13 8.94 -184.07
N SER A 15 -10.36 9.54 -185.01
CA SER A 15 -10.84 9.78 -186.39
C SER A 15 -9.69 10.07 -187.35
N ALA A 16 -9.85 9.58 -188.58
CA ALA A 16 -8.92 9.61 -189.70
C ALA A 16 -9.37 10.68 -190.71
N GLU A 17 -8.43 11.49 -191.22
CA GLU A 17 -8.56 12.44 -192.34
C GLU A 17 -7.16 12.47 -193.01
N GLU A 18 -6.99 12.01 -194.25
CA GLU A 18 -7.23 12.68 -195.53
C GLU A 18 -6.41 13.99 -195.73
N ASP A 19 -5.76 14.07 -196.89
CA ASP A 19 -4.69 15.00 -197.26
C ASP A 19 -5.12 16.48 -197.23
N GLU A 20 -4.39 17.30 -196.46
CA GLU A 20 -4.50 18.76 -196.45
C GLU A 20 -3.10 19.43 -196.40
N PRO A 21 -2.98 20.71 -196.82
CA PRO A 21 -1.78 21.33 -197.37
C PRO A 21 -0.61 21.40 -196.38
N ALA A 22 0.61 21.57 -196.90
CA ALA A 22 1.83 21.74 -196.11
C ALA A 22 1.63 22.77 -194.98
N GLY A 23 1.31 22.27 -193.78
CA GLY A 23 0.90 23.09 -192.64
C GLY A 23 1.99 24.05 -192.20
N THR A 24 1.63 25.06 -191.42
CA THR A 24 2.58 25.99 -190.81
C THR A 24 3.14 25.44 -189.50
N CYS A 25 4.33 25.90 -189.12
CA CYS A 25 5.00 25.50 -187.89
C CYS A 25 4.15 25.76 -186.62
N LEU A 26 4.06 24.77 -185.71
CA LEU A 26 3.24 24.83 -184.48
C LEU A 26 3.84 25.68 -183.33
N LEU A 27 4.76 26.60 -183.63
CA LEU A 27 5.36 27.51 -182.65
C LEU A 27 4.61 28.85 -182.75
N ASP A 28 4.11 29.36 -181.63
CA ASP A 28 3.41 30.66 -181.59
C ASP A 28 4.29 31.75 -182.22
N GLY A 29 3.79 32.35 -183.31
CA GLY A 29 4.48 33.39 -184.09
C GLY A 29 5.26 32.92 -185.33
N CYS A 30 5.27 31.63 -185.70
CA CYS A 30 6.01 31.15 -186.88
C CYS A 30 5.12 30.69 -188.05
N GLY A 31 5.06 31.48 -189.12
CA GLY A 31 4.27 31.20 -190.34
C GLY A 31 4.94 30.35 -191.44
N ASN A 32 6.12 29.76 -191.19
CA ASN A 32 6.85 29.02 -192.23
C ASN A 32 6.18 27.67 -192.58
N PRO A 33 6.09 27.31 -193.88
CA PRO A 33 5.52 26.05 -194.33
C PRO A 33 6.40 24.87 -193.94
N LEU A 34 5.78 23.74 -193.62
CA LEU A 34 6.47 22.52 -193.24
C LEU A 34 7.20 21.90 -194.45
N PRO A 35 8.42 21.36 -194.27
CA PRO A 35 9.18 20.76 -195.35
C PRO A 35 8.42 19.56 -195.97
N PRO A 36 8.39 19.43 -197.31
CA PRO A 36 7.62 18.40 -197.99
C PRO A 36 8.10 16.98 -197.65
N PRO A 37 7.19 15.99 -197.60
CA PRO A 37 7.55 14.63 -197.25
C PRO A 37 8.45 13.99 -198.33
N ARG A 38 9.53 13.32 -197.91
CA ARG A 38 10.40 12.56 -198.83
C ARG A 38 9.62 11.41 -199.48
N ARG A 39 9.68 11.32 -200.81
CA ARG A 39 9.04 10.27 -201.63
C ARG A 39 10.11 9.41 -202.32
N ASP A 40 9.83 8.12 -202.50
CA ASP A 40 10.66 7.20 -203.27
C ASP A 40 10.43 7.33 -204.78
N GLU A 41 11.24 6.60 -205.53
CA GLU A 41 11.23 6.43 -206.99
C GLU A 41 9.91 5.84 -207.54
N HIS A 42 8.98 5.43 -206.67
CA HIS A 42 7.65 4.92 -207.01
C HIS A 42 6.52 5.84 -206.51
N GLY A 43 6.86 7.09 -206.13
CA GLY A 43 5.90 8.11 -205.69
C GLY A 43 5.32 7.87 -204.30
N ARG A 44 5.75 6.82 -203.59
CA ARG A 44 5.30 6.47 -202.25
C ARG A 44 6.16 7.18 -201.19
N ARG A 45 5.53 7.54 -200.08
CA ARG A 45 6.19 8.29 -199.00
C ARG A 45 7.13 7.35 -198.24
N ILE A 46 8.43 7.69 -198.19
CA ILE A 46 9.40 6.97 -197.37
C ILE A 46 9.22 7.43 -195.91
N GLY A 47 9.19 6.46 -194.99
CA GLY A 47 8.70 6.59 -193.61
C GLY A 47 9.13 7.82 -192.81
N GLY A 48 8.18 8.30 -191.99
CA GLY A 48 8.36 9.31 -190.93
C GLY A 48 7.06 10.06 -190.61
N ARG A 49 6.73 10.25 -189.31
CA ARG A 49 5.61 11.09 -188.85
C ARG A 49 5.73 12.51 -189.44
N PRO A 50 4.63 13.17 -189.83
CA PRO A 50 4.68 14.52 -190.37
C PRO A 50 5.36 15.47 -189.37
N ALA A 51 6.32 16.26 -189.86
CA ALA A 51 7.03 17.24 -189.04
C ALA A 51 6.01 18.26 -188.52
N LYS A 52 5.98 18.51 -187.20
CA LYS A 52 5.09 19.53 -186.59
C LYS A 52 5.72 20.93 -186.55
N TYR A 53 7.01 21.02 -186.85
CA TYR A 53 7.78 22.26 -186.80
C TYR A 53 8.66 22.35 -188.04
N CYS A 54 8.84 23.56 -188.58
CA CYS A 54 9.62 23.78 -189.80
C CYS A 54 11.13 23.53 -189.60
N SER A 55 11.61 23.51 -188.35
CA SER A 55 12.99 23.19 -188.00
C SER A 55 13.08 22.56 -186.59
N PRO A 56 14.17 21.81 -186.29
CA PRO A 56 14.45 21.34 -184.94
C PRO A 56 14.49 22.46 -183.90
N ALA A 57 14.99 23.65 -184.27
CA ALA A 57 15.07 24.81 -183.38
C ALA A 57 13.68 25.25 -182.86
N HIS A 58 12.64 25.15 -183.69
CA HIS A 58 11.28 25.53 -183.28
C HIS A 58 10.59 24.47 -182.41
N LYS A 59 10.95 23.20 -182.58
CA LYS A 59 10.52 22.14 -181.65
C LYS A 59 11.08 22.41 -180.25
N ASP A 60 12.34 22.80 -180.15
CA ASP A 60 13.00 23.08 -178.87
C ASP A 60 12.52 24.38 -178.23
N ALA A 61 12.20 25.41 -179.03
CA ALA A 61 11.56 26.63 -178.55
C ALA A 61 10.16 26.35 -177.95
N ALA A 62 9.31 25.58 -178.64
CA ALA A 62 7.98 25.23 -178.14
C ALA A 62 8.04 24.33 -176.88
N ALA A 63 9.08 23.49 -176.76
CA ALA A 63 9.31 22.68 -175.56
C ALA A 63 9.82 23.50 -174.36
N ARG A 64 10.52 24.63 -174.59
CA ARG A 64 10.90 25.58 -173.54
C ARG A 64 9.69 26.39 -173.05
N ALA A 65 8.89 26.95 -173.96
CA ALA A 65 7.70 27.71 -173.62
C ALA A 65 6.69 26.89 -172.79
N ARG A 66 6.46 25.61 -173.13
CA ARG A 66 5.60 24.72 -172.34
C ARG A 66 6.14 24.46 -170.92
N ARG A 67 7.46 24.35 -170.75
CA ARG A 67 8.08 24.15 -169.44
C ARG A 67 8.02 25.42 -168.58
N GLU A 68 8.16 26.60 -169.18
CA GLU A 68 7.98 27.88 -168.49
C GLU A 68 6.54 28.09 -168.03
N GLN A 69 5.54 27.77 -168.86
CA GLN A 69 4.13 27.86 -168.46
C GLN A 69 3.78 26.91 -167.31
N GLN A 70 4.28 25.67 -167.34
CA GLN A 70 4.07 24.72 -166.24
C GLN A 70 4.79 25.14 -164.96
N ALA A 71 5.98 25.76 -165.05
CA ALA A 71 6.66 26.33 -163.90
C ALA A 71 5.90 27.53 -163.32
N ALA A 72 5.35 28.41 -164.17
CA ALA A 72 4.58 29.57 -163.74
C ALA A 72 3.27 29.18 -163.03
N ALA A 73 2.56 28.15 -163.52
CA ALA A 73 1.31 27.67 -162.93
C ALA A 73 1.47 27.12 -161.50
N VAL A 74 2.68 26.71 -161.10
CA VAL A 74 2.98 26.16 -159.77
C VAL A 74 3.74 27.16 -158.90
N ALA A 75 4.49 28.07 -159.51
CA ALA A 75 5.27 29.08 -158.79
C ALA A 75 4.39 30.07 -158.02
N GLU A 76 3.27 30.53 -158.59
CA GLU A 76 2.40 31.51 -157.93
C GLU A 76 1.64 30.95 -156.70
N PRO A 77 1.03 29.74 -156.76
CA PRO A 77 0.44 29.11 -155.57
C PRO A 77 1.46 28.77 -154.48
N LEU A 78 2.67 28.34 -154.86
CA LEU A 78 3.75 28.08 -153.90
C LEU A 78 4.28 29.37 -153.27
N ALA A 79 4.35 30.47 -154.03
CA ALA A 79 4.71 31.78 -153.49
C ALA A 79 3.63 32.32 -152.52
N ALA A 80 2.35 32.11 -152.83
CA ALA A 80 1.26 32.46 -151.93
C ALA A 80 1.25 31.60 -150.64
N ALA A 81 1.51 30.30 -150.75
CA ALA A 81 1.66 29.41 -149.60
C ALA A 81 2.90 29.74 -148.77
N ALA A 82 4.01 30.10 -149.41
CA ALA A 82 5.22 30.58 -148.73
C ALA A 82 4.98 31.91 -148.01
N SER A 83 4.31 32.87 -148.64
CA SER A 83 3.95 34.15 -148.01
C SER A 83 2.98 34.00 -146.83
N LEU A 84 2.01 33.08 -146.95
CA LEU A 84 1.11 32.74 -145.84
C LEU A 84 1.87 32.04 -144.71
N ALA A 85 2.81 31.13 -145.03
CA ALA A 85 3.68 30.51 -144.04
C ALA A 85 4.60 31.54 -143.36
N GLU A 86 5.18 32.50 -144.08
CA GLU A 86 5.97 33.61 -143.55
C GLU A 86 5.17 34.50 -142.59
N THR A 87 3.84 34.58 -142.76
CA THR A 87 2.97 35.37 -141.88
C THR A 87 2.46 34.57 -140.68
N VAL A 88 2.07 33.31 -140.91
CA VAL A 88 1.42 32.45 -139.91
C VAL A 88 2.43 31.81 -138.98
N LEU A 89 3.62 31.40 -139.46
CA LEU A 89 4.63 30.76 -138.62
C LEU A 89 5.10 31.68 -137.48
N PRO A 90 5.45 32.97 -137.70
CA PRO A 90 5.83 33.85 -136.59
C PRO A 90 4.68 34.13 -135.62
N ALA A 91 3.42 34.14 -136.09
CA ALA A 91 2.26 34.29 -135.22
C ALA A 91 2.03 33.02 -134.35
N ALA A 92 2.20 31.84 -134.93
CA ALA A 92 2.13 30.56 -134.24
C ALA A 92 3.28 30.39 -133.23
N GLU A 93 4.49 30.84 -133.57
CA GLU A 93 5.65 30.88 -132.66
C GLU A 93 5.40 31.81 -131.48
N ARG A 94 4.87 33.02 -131.72
CA ARG A 94 4.47 33.94 -130.63
C ARG A 94 3.39 33.34 -129.73
N LEU A 95 2.37 32.73 -130.31
CA LEU A 95 1.31 32.06 -129.53
C LEU A 95 1.86 30.88 -128.73
N GLY A 96 2.76 30.08 -129.32
CA GLY A 96 3.48 29.00 -128.64
C GLY A 96 4.32 29.52 -127.48
N GLY A 97 4.98 30.66 -127.66
CA GLY A 97 5.71 31.36 -126.59
C GLY A 97 4.80 31.79 -125.45
N VAL A 98 3.68 32.46 -125.74
CA VAL A 98 2.69 32.87 -124.73
C VAL A 98 2.07 31.68 -124.00
N LEU A 99 1.73 30.60 -124.70
CA LEU A 99 1.21 29.38 -124.07
C LEU A 99 2.26 28.68 -123.20
N THR A 100 3.53 28.72 -123.60
CA THR A 100 4.64 28.19 -122.80
C THR A 100 4.84 29.02 -121.54
N GLU A 101 4.80 30.35 -121.65
CA GLU A 101 4.89 31.29 -120.52
C GLU A 101 3.69 31.12 -119.56
N LEU A 102 2.47 31.02 -120.09
CA LEU A 102 1.27 30.75 -119.29
C LEU A 102 1.39 29.40 -118.56
N THR A 103 1.86 28.36 -119.24
CA THR A 103 2.09 27.04 -118.62
C THR A 103 3.15 27.12 -117.53
N ALA A 104 4.22 27.89 -117.74
CA ALA A 104 5.26 28.12 -116.73
C ALA A 104 4.70 28.88 -115.51
N HIS A 105 3.87 29.91 -115.73
CA HIS A 105 3.20 30.63 -114.65
C HIS A 105 2.21 29.75 -113.87
N LEU A 106 1.41 28.92 -114.56
CA LEU A 106 0.50 27.99 -113.91
C LEU A 106 1.26 26.94 -113.09
N ARG A 107 2.34 26.37 -113.63
CA ARG A 107 3.21 25.43 -112.89
C ARG A 107 3.88 26.09 -111.68
N ALA A 108 4.34 27.33 -111.82
CA ALA A 108 4.91 28.09 -110.70
C ALA A 108 3.86 28.40 -109.62
N ALA A 109 2.63 28.75 -110.03
CA ALA A 109 1.52 28.99 -109.11
C ALA A 109 1.09 27.70 -108.39
N GLU A 110 1.00 26.58 -109.12
CA GLU A 110 0.72 25.25 -108.56
C GLU A 110 1.81 24.84 -107.56
N THR A 111 3.08 24.92 -107.96
CA THR A 111 4.22 24.60 -107.08
C THR A 111 4.22 25.49 -105.84
N GLY A 112 3.99 26.80 -106.00
CA GLY A 112 3.90 27.73 -104.88
C GLY A 112 2.68 27.51 -103.98
N ALA A 113 1.55 27.08 -104.53
CA ALA A 113 0.37 26.73 -103.75
C ALA A 113 0.58 25.43 -102.95
N LEU A 114 1.15 24.40 -103.58
CA LEU A 114 1.51 23.15 -102.91
C LEU A 114 2.52 23.39 -101.80
N ALA A 115 3.58 24.18 -102.05
CA ALA A 115 4.56 24.53 -101.02
C ALA A 115 3.94 25.28 -99.83
N ARG A 116 2.94 26.15 -100.06
CA ARG A 116 2.20 26.81 -98.97
C ARG A 116 1.31 25.85 -98.19
N ILE A 117 0.68 24.89 -98.85
CA ILE A 117 -0.13 23.85 -98.20
C ILE A 117 0.78 22.96 -97.36
N GLU A 118 1.89 22.48 -97.91
CA GLU A 118 2.87 21.67 -97.18
C GLU A 118 3.44 22.41 -95.96
N ALA A 119 3.75 23.72 -96.09
CA ALA A 119 4.18 24.54 -94.97
C ALA A 119 3.10 24.70 -93.89
N ALA A 120 1.85 24.96 -94.28
CA ALA A 120 0.72 25.07 -93.36
C ALA A 120 0.39 23.74 -92.66
N ASP A 121 0.52 22.62 -93.37
CA ASP A 121 0.36 21.27 -92.81
C ASP A 121 1.48 20.95 -91.82
N ALA A 122 2.72 21.34 -92.13
CA ALA A 122 3.86 21.19 -91.24
C ALA A 122 3.70 22.02 -89.95
N GLU A 123 3.26 23.28 -90.08
CA GLU A 123 2.98 24.18 -88.94
C GLU A 123 1.82 23.62 -88.09
N THR A 124 0.74 23.15 -88.71
CA THR A 124 -0.40 22.54 -88.00
C THR A 124 0.04 21.26 -87.27
N ALA A 125 0.86 20.43 -87.90
CA ALA A 125 1.40 19.23 -87.28
C ALA A 125 2.34 19.57 -86.10
N GLN A 126 3.13 20.63 -86.22
CA GLN A 126 3.97 21.13 -85.13
C GLN A 126 3.13 21.66 -83.97
N ALA A 127 2.14 22.52 -84.23
CA ALA A 127 1.24 23.06 -83.22
C ALA A 127 0.48 21.94 -82.47
N ARG A 128 0.06 20.88 -83.17
CA ARG A 128 -0.56 19.70 -82.55
C ARG A 128 0.40 18.94 -81.64
N ARG A 129 1.67 18.78 -82.03
CA ARG A 129 2.69 18.15 -81.17
C ARG A 129 2.95 18.99 -79.93
N GLU A 130 3.13 20.29 -80.09
CA GLU A 130 3.36 21.22 -78.96
C GLU A 130 2.17 21.26 -77.99
N ALA A 131 0.93 21.24 -78.51
CA ALA A 131 -0.28 21.13 -77.69
C ALA A 131 -0.33 19.81 -76.92
N ALA A 132 -0.11 18.68 -77.58
CA ALA A 132 -0.10 17.37 -76.92
C ALA A 132 0.99 17.27 -75.83
N GLU A 133 2.17 17.84 -76.07
CA GLU A 133 3.22 17.91 -75.05
C GLU A 133 2.85 18.83 -73.87
N ALA A 134 2.17 19.96 -74.14
CA ALA A 134 1.68 20.86 -73.11
C ALA A 134 0.62 20.19 -72.22
N ASP A 135 -0.31 19.46 -72.83
CA ASP A 135 -1.33 18.67 -72.13
C ASP A 135 -0.68 17.59 -71.28
N GLY A 136 0.29 16.83 -71.81
CA GLY A 136 1.02 15.82 -71.04
C GLY A 136 1.80 16.39 -69.86
N ARG A 137 2.38 17.60 -70.00
CA ARG A 137 3.02 18.33 -68.88
C ARG A 137 1.98 18.76 -67.83
N ALA A 138 0.81 19.24 -68.25
CA ALA A 138 -0.26 19.66 -67.35
C ALA A 138 -0.84 18.46 -66.56
N GLU A 139 -1.07 17.32 -67.21
CA GLU A 139 -1.53 16.09 -66.56
C GLU A 139 -0.52 15.59 -65.53
N THR A 140 0.77 15.56 -65.89
CA THR A 140 1.86 15.18 -64.96
C THR A 140 1.93 16.12 -63.77
N ALA A 141 1.78 17.43 -63.98
CA ALA A 141 1.80 18.42 -62.90
C ALA A 141 0.61 18.24 -61.94
N GLU A 142 -0.59 18.00 -62.46
CA GLU A 142 -1.77 17.74 -61.65
C GLU A 142 -1.67 16.40 -60.90
N GLN A 143 -1.12 15.35 -61.52
CA GLN A 143 -0.84 14.10 -60.82
C GLN A 143 0.12 14.30 -59.65
N ARG A 144 1.25 14.98 -59.87
CA ARG A 144 2.21 15.31 -58.80
C ARG A 144 1.57 16.15 -57.70
N ARG A 145 0.68 17.08 -58.06
CA ARG A 145 -0.08 17.88 -57.09
C ARG A 145 -0.98 17.00 -56.22
N ARG A 146 -1.72 16.06 -56.82
CA ARG A 146 -2.58 15.11 -56.09
C ARG A 146 -1.76 14.22 -55.16
N GLU A 147 -0.65 13.67 -55.64
CA GLU A 147 0.26 12.84 -54.84
C GLU A 147 0.85 13.62 -53.66
N ALA A 148 1.31 14.87 -53.88
CA ALA A 148 1.83 15.73 -52.82
C ALA A 148 0.76 16.06 -51.76
N LEU A 149 -0.48 16.33 -52.18
CA LEU A 149 -1.59 16.57 -51.26
C LEU A 149 -1.97 15.31 -50.46
N ALA A 150 -1.96 14.14 -51.09
CA ALA A 150 -2.20 12.86 -50.41
C ALA A 150 -1.09 12.56 -49.39
N ALA A 151 0.17 12.75 -49.77
CA ALA A 151 1.32 12.60 -48.87
C ALA A 151 1.23 13.57 -47.68
N ALA A 152 0.90 14.84 -47.91
CA ALA A 152 0.74 15.83 -46.84
C ALA A 152 -0.38 15.46 -45.85
N ARG A 153 -1.48 14.87 -46.32
CA ARG A 153 -2.57 14.39 -45.45
C ARG A 153 -2.12 13.19 -44.62
N ALA A 154 -1.45 12.21 -45.25
CA ALA A 154 -0.92 11.04 -44.55
C ALA A 154 0.09 11.45 -43.47
N ASP A 155 0.98 12.40 -43.76
CA ASP A 155 1.93 12.95 -42.80
C ASP A 155 1.22 13.65 -41.62
N ALA A 156 0.18 14.44 -41.89
CA ALA A 156 -0.59 15.12 -40.86
C ALA A 156 -1.32 14.10 -39.96
N GLU A 157 -1.92 13.06 -40.53
CA GLU A 157 -2.57 11.98 -39.78
C GLU A 157 -1.57 11.18 -38.95
N ALA A 158 -0.39 10.87 -39.49
CA ALA A 158 0.68 10.18 -38.78
C ALA A 158 1.20 11.01 -37.60
N ARG A 159 1.43 12.32 -37.79
CA ARG A 159 1.82 13.24 -36.70
C ARG A 159 0.75 13.30 -35.62
N ALA A 160 -0.52 13.48 -35.99
CA ALA A 160 -1.61 13.52 -35.04
C ALA A 160 -1.77 12.20 -34.27
N ALA A 161 -1.52 11.04 -34.92
CA ALA A 161 -1.52 9.74 -34.26
C ALA A 161 -0.35 9.62 -33.26
N ALA A 162 0.85 10.05 -33.65
CA ALA A 162 2.03 10.05 -32.78
C ALA A 162 1.84 10.97 -31.57
N GLU A 163 1.27 12.16 -31.76
CA GLU A 163 0.94 13.10 -30.68
C GLU A 163 -0.09 12.51 -29.71
N ARG A 164 -1.16 11.87 -30.22
CA ARG A 164 -2.13 11.18 -29.37
C ARG A 164 -1.50 10.04 -28.58
N GLN A 165 -0.60 9.28 -29.19
CA GLN A 165 0.12 8.20 -28.50
C GLN A 165 1.05 8.75 -27.42
N ALA A 166 1.79 9.83 -27.71
CA ALA A 166 2.65 10.49 -26.74
C ALA A 166 1.85 11.06 -25.57
N ALA A 167 0.71 11.72 -25.84
CA ALA A 167 -0.17 12.25 -24.80
C ALA A 167 -0.73 11.13 -23.90
N ARG A 168 -1.13 9.98 -24.48
CA ARG A 168 -1.56 8.80 -23.71
C ARG A 168 -0.42 8.24 -22.85
N ALA A 169 0.76 8.06 -23.43
CA ALA A 169 1.93 7.56 -22.69
C ALA A 169 2.30 8.47 -21.51
N MET A 170 2.20 9.80 -21.69
CA MET A 170 2.42 10.76 -20.60
C MET A 170 1.34 10.68 -19.51
N ALA A 171 0.06 10.55 -19.91
CA ALA A 171 -1.04 10.39 -18.96
C ALA A 171 -0.92 9.07 -18.16
N ASP A 172 -0.58 7.97 -18.84
CA ASP A 172 -0.37 6.67 -18.21
C ASP A 172 0.83 6.69 -17.24
N ALA A 173 1.93 7.36 -17.62
CA ALA A 173 3.10 7.53 -16.76
C ALA A 173 2.79 8.35 -15.50
N GLU A 174 2.03 9.44 -15.63
CA GLU A 174 1.62 10.26 -14.49
C GLU A 174 0.63 9.51 -13.58
N ALA A 175 -0.31 8.76 -14.15
CA ALA A 175 -1.21 7.89 -13.39
C ALA A 175 -0.44 6.81 -12.61
N ALA A 176 0.53 6.15 -13.25
CA ALA A 176 1.39 5.16 -12.59
C ALA A 176 2.22 5.78 -11.46
N ARG A 177 2.73 7.00 -11.66
CA ARG A 177 3.46 7.75 -10.61
C ARG A 177 2.55 8.09 -9.42
N GLN A 178 1.32 8.54 -9.66
CA GLN A 178 0.36 8.83 -8.60
C GLN A 178 0.01 7.57 -7.81
N GLN A 179 -0.26 6.45 -8.49
CA GLN A 179 -0.50 5.16 -7.85
C GLN A 179 0.69 4.71 -6.98
N ALA A 180 1.91 4.85 -7.48
CA ALA A 180 3.11 4.53 -6.71
C ALA A 180 3.25 5.41 -5.46
N TRP A 181 2.94 6.71 -5.55
CA TRP A 181 2.95 7.62 -4.40
C TRP A 181 1.88 7.27 -3.37
N GLU A 182 0.67 6.92 -3.81
CA GLU A 182 -0.41 6.46 -2.93
C GLU A 182 -0.03 5.16 -2.20
N GLU A 183 0.61 4.23 -2.90
CA GLU A 183 1.10 2.97 -2.34
C GLU A 183 2.21 3.21 -1.30
N VAL A 184 3.19 4.07 -1.61
CA VAL A 184 4.23 4.47 -0.64
C VAL A 184 3.60 5.11 0.59
N ALA A 185 2.67 6.05 0.41
CA ALA A 185 1.99 6.69 1.52
C ALA A 185 1.17 5.70 2.37
N ARG A 186 0.57 4.68 1.73
CA ARG A 186 -0.11 3.57 2.44
C ARG A 186 0.89 2.74 3.25
N HIS A 187 2.04 2.40 2.71
CA HIS A 187 3.08 1.66 3.42
C HIS A 187 3.68 2.47 4.58
N GLU A 188 3.90 3.76 4.40
CA GLU A 188 4.38 4.64 5.47
C GLU A 188 3.36 4.76 6.61
N ARG A 189 2.07 4.91 6.30
CA ARG A 189 1.00 4.88 7.31
C ARG A 189 0.96 3.54 8.04
N ALA A 190 1.02 2.42 7.32
CA ALA A 190 1.04 1.08 7.91
C ALA A 190 2.27 0.86 8.79
N ARG A 191 3.44 1.33 8.35
CA ARG A 191 4.68 1.29 9.13
C ARG A 191 4.57 2.13 10.40
N GLY A 192 4.07 3.35 10.31
CA GLY A 192 3.85 4.21 11.48
C GLY A 192 2.87 3.60 12.49
N GLN A 193 1.79 2.96 12.02
CA GLN A 193 0.86 2.22 12.90
C GLN A 193 1.53 1.01 13.56
N ALA A 194 2.37 0.27 12.84
CA ALA A 194 3.11 -0.87 13.38
C ALA A 194 4.16 -0.44 14.42
N GLU A 195 4.88 0.66 14.18
CA GLU A 195 5.83 1.25 15.13
C GLU A 195 5.10 1.73 16.39
N ALA A 196 3.99 2.47 16.25
CA ALA A 196 3.17 2.90 17.39
C ALA A 196 2.61 1.72 18.20
N ALA A 197 2.15 0.66 17.54
CA ALA A 197 1.66 -0.55 18.21
C ALA A 197 2.78 -1.29 18.97
N ARG A 198 4.00 -1.35 18.41
CA ARG A 198 5.17 -1.93 19.07
C ARG A 198 5.56 -1.13 20.32
N ASP A 199 5.55 0.19 20.22
CA ASP A 199 5.92 1.06 21.34
C ASP A 199 4.86 0.99 22.46
N ALA A 200 3.56 0.96 22.10
CA ALA A 200 2.48 0.73 23.06
C ALA A 200 2.58 -0.66 23.74
N ALA A 201 2.92 -1.70 22.99
CA ALA A 201 3.12 -3.04 23.54
C ALA A 201 4.33 -3.09 24.49
N SER A 202 5.41 -2.36 24.17
CA SER A 202 6.59 -2.24 25.02
C SER A 202 6.25 -1.51 26.33
N ALA A 203 5.56 -0.38 26.25
CA ALA A 203 5.10 0.37 27.42
C ALA A 203 4.17 -0.47 28.32
N ALA A 204 3.22 -1.22 27.73
CA ALA A 204 2.33 -2.10 28.48
C ALA A 204 3.09 -3.24 29.19
N ARG A 205 4.17 -3.77 28.59
CA ARG A 205 5.03 -4.78 29.22
C ARG A 205 5.83 -4.20 30.37
N GLU A 206 6.38 -3.00 30.21
CA GLU A 206 7.09 -2.29 31.28
C GLU A 206 6.17 -2.01 32.46
N GLU A 207 4.97 -1.49 32.19
CA GLU A 207 3.95 -1.25 33.22
C GLU A 207 3.56 -2.54 33.93
N SER A 208 3.33 -3.63 33.19
CA SER A 208 3.01 -4.94 33.77
C SER A 208 4.16 -5.47 34.65
N THR A 209 5.41 -5.25 34.23
CA THR A 209 6.59 -5.64 35.00
C THR A 209 6.70 -4.84 36.30
N VAL A 210 6.42 -3.53 36.26
CA VAL A 210 6.36 -2.69 37.47
C VAL A 210 5.25 -3.17 38.40
N ARG A 211 4.04 -3.38 37.89
CA ARG A 211 2.90 -3.89 38.67
C ARG A 211 3.22 -5.24 39.33
N LEU A 212 3.87 -6.15 38.60
CA LEU A 212 4.28 -7.45 39.15
C LEU A 212 5.27 -7.28 40.31
N ARG A 213 6.32 -6.48 40.13
CA ARG A 213 7.30 -6.21 41.20
C ARG A 213 6.67 -5.56 42.43
N THR A 214 5.75 -4.61 42.23
CA THR A 214 5.00 -3.98 43.33
C THR A 214 4.12 -5.00 44.06
N ALA A 215 3.44 -5.89 43.32
CA ALA A 215 2.61 -6.93 43.92
C ALA A 215 3.45 -7.97 44.69
N GLU A 216 4.61 -8.35 44.16
CA GLU A 216 5.57 -9.24 44.85
C GLU A 216 6.09 -8.63 46.14
N ALA A 217 6.46 -7.34 46.12
CA ALA A 217 6.89 -6.62 47.32
C ALA A 217 5.77 -6.53 48.37
N ALA A 218 4.53 -6.23 47.96
CA ALA A 218 3.38 -6.19 48.86
C ALA A 218 3.07 -7.58 49.46
N LEU A 219 3.20 -8.64 48.68
CA LEU A 219 3.05 -10.01 49.16
C LEU A 219 4.11 -10.38 50.20
N GLU A 220 5.37 -9.99 49.97
CA GLU A 220 6.44 -10.26 50.95
C GLU A 220 6.26 -9.45 52.24
N GLU A 221 5.81 -8.20 52.16
CA GLU A 221 5.47 -7.42 53.35
C GLU A 221 4.32 -8.07 54.13
N SER A 222 3.24 -8.48 53.45
CA SER A 222 2.12 -9.17 54.10
C SER A 222 2.54 -10.50 54.75
N ARG A 223 3.46 -11.24 54.14
CA ARG A 223 4.06 -12.45 54.74
C ARG A 223 4.90 -12.09 55.96
N ALA A 224 5.69 -11.03 55.91
CA ALA A 224 6.48 -10.55 57.04
C ALA A 224 5.59 -10.10 58.21
N GLU A 225 4.52 -9.36 57.93
CA GLU A 225 3.50 -8.98 58.92
C GLU A 225 2.84 -10.21 59.54
N THR A 226 2.42 -11.18 58.73
CA THR A 226 1.83 -12.44 59.21
C THR A 226 2.81 -13.17 60.13
N ARG A 227 4.09 -13.29 59.75
CA ARG A 227 5.14 -13.87 60.63
C ARG A 227 5.28 -13.10 61.95
N ARG A 228 5.24 -11.77 61.92
CA ARG A 228 5.27 -10.93 63.13
C ARG A 228 4.04 -11.14 64.01
N HIS A 229 2.84 -11.23 63.43
CA HIS A 229 1.60 -11.50 64.15
C HIS A 229 1.60 -12.89 64.80
N THR A 230 2.00 -13.91 64.06
CA THR A 230 2.15 -15.29 64.59
C THR A 230 3.17 -15.33 65.72
N GLY A 231 4.31 -14.65 65.58
CA GLY A 231 5.30 -14.53 66.65
C GLY A 231 4.76 -13.85 67.91
N ARG A 232 4.02 -12.74 67.76
CA ARG A 232 3.36 -12.06 68.90
C ARG A 232 2.32 -12.94 69.58
N LEU A 233 1.53 -13.70 68.81
CA LEU A 233 0.54 -14.61 69.35
C LEU A 233 1.21 -15.74 70.16
N ALA A 234 2.26 -16.35 69.63
CA ALA A 234 3.03 -17.37 70.34
C ALA A 234 3.65 -16.83 71.64
N ALA A 235 4.22 -15.62 71.61
CA ALA A 235 4.75 -14.96 72.80
C ALA A 235 3.66 -14.67 73.85
N ALA A 236 2.49 -14.17 73.43
CA ALA A 236 1.37 -13.92 74.33
C ALA A 236 0.81 -15.21 74.93
N GLN A 237 0.75 -16.30 74.17
CA GLN A 237 0.35 -17.62 74.66
C GLN A 237 1.35 -18.17 75.70
N ALA A 238 2.66 -18.00 75.46
CA ALA A 238 3.70 -18.39 76.41
C ALA A 238 3.61 -17.57 77.71
N GLU A 239 3.40 -16.25 77.63
CA GLU A 239 3.20 -15.39 78.79
C GLU A 239 1.94 -15.79 79.57
N LEU A 240 0.83 -16.03 78.88
CA LEU A 240 -0.40 -16.50 79.53
C LEU A 240 -0.20 -17.83 80.26
N ALA A 241 0.53 -18.78 79.66
CA ALA A 241 0.86 -20.06 80.29
C ALA A 241 1.75 -19.87 81.54
N ALA A 242 2.74 -18.98 81.47
CA ALA A 242 3.60 -18.62 82.59
C ALA A 242 2.81 -17.96 83.73
N GLN A 243 1.94 -17.00 83.42
CA GLN A 243 1.04 -16.35 84.39
C GLN A 243 0.06 -17.33 85.02
N THR A 244 -0.46 -18.29 84.24
CA THR A 244 -1.36 -19.33 84.75
C THR A 244 -0.62 -20.23 85.75
N SER A 245 0.61 -20.64 85.42
CA SER A 245 1.47 -21.43 86.31
C SER A 245 1.88 -20.64 87.57
N SER A 246 2.18 -19.35 87.44
CA SER A 246 2.47 -18.46 88.57
C SER A 246 1.27 -18.33 89.51
N ASN A 247 0.07 -18.10 88.96
CA ASN A 247 -1.17 -18.06 89.73
C ASN A 247 -1.48 -19.38 90.42
N ALA A 248 -1.25 -20.52 89.77
CA ALA A 248 -1.41 -21.84 90.39
C ALA A 248 -0.50 -21.98 91.61
N ARG A 249 0.79 -21.61 91.48
CA ARG A 249 1.74 -21.61 92.61
C ARG A 249 1.34 -20.63 93.73
N LEU A 250 0.82 -19.45 93.39
CA LEU A 250 0.32 -18.49 94.38
C LEU A 250 -0.89 -19.03 95.14
N ARG A 251 -1.82 -19.71 94.45
CA ARG A 251 -2.96 -20.40 95.08
C ARG A 251 -2.49 -21.50 96.01
N GLU A 252 -1.59 -22.39 95.57
CA GLU A 252 -1.00 -23.43 96.43
C GLU A 252 -0.33 -22.83 97.68
N ARG A 253 0.41 -21.73 97.53
CA ARG A 253 1.03 -21.02 98.67
C ARG A 253 0.00 -20.41 99.61
N LEU A 254 -1.10 -19.87 99.08
CA LEU A 254 -2.21 -19.31 99.84
C LEU A 254 -2.95 -20.42 100.61
N ASP A 255 -3.27 -21.53 99.97
CA ASP A 255 -3.89 -22.70 100.60
C ASP A 255 -2.99 -23.26 101.70
N ALA A 256 -1.69 -23.37 101.44
CA ALA A 256 -0.73 -23.80 102.45
C ALA A 256 -0.61 -22.80 103.62
N ALA A 257 -0.73 -21.51 103.36
CA ALA A 257 -0.74 -20.47 104.39
C ALA A 257 -2.04 -20.51 105.21
N ALA A 258 -3.19 -20.66 104.55
CA ALA A 258 -4.48 -20.84 105.19
C ALA A 258 -4.47 -22.08 106.11
N GLY A 259 -4.02 -23.23 105.60
CA GLY A 259 -3.88 -24.43 106.43
C GLY A 259 -2.84 -24.33 107.55
N ARG A 260 -1.84 -23.44 107.45
CA ARG A 260 -0.96 -23.11 108.60
C ARG A 260 -1.68 -22.22 109.62
N ALA A 261 -2.45 -21.23 109.15
CA ALA A 261 -3.25 -20.37 110.01
C ALA A 261 -4.32 -21.17 110.77
N GLU A 262 -5.08 -22.03 110.10
CA GLU A 262 -6.08 -22.92 110.73
C GLU A 262 -5.45 -23.83 111.79
N ARG A 263 -4.27 -24.42 111.51
CA ARG A 263 -3.53 -25.22 112.50
C ARG A 263 -3.06 -24.39 113.70
N ALA A 264 -2.56 -23.17 113.46
CA ALA A 264 -2.14 -22.27 114.52
C ALA A 264 -3.33 -21.80 115.37
N GLU A 265 -4.49 -21.55 114.76
CA GLU A 265 -5.74 -21.23 115.46
C GLU A 265 -6.24 -22.42 116.29
N ALA A 266 -6.25 -23.63 115.73
CA ALA A 266 -6.61 -24.84 116.47
C ALA A 266 -5.64 -25.13 117.63
N GLU A 267 -4.34 -24.89 117.44
CA GLU A 267 -3.34 -25.01 118.50
C GLU A 267 -3.51 -23.92 119.57
N ALA A 268 -3.80 -22.68 119.18
CA ALA A 268 -4.11 -21.61 120.12
C ALA A 268 -5.37 -21.92 120.93
N GLU A 269 -6.41 -22.48 120.31
CA GLU A 269 -7.64 -22.90 120.99
C GLU A 269 -7.40 -24.08 121.93
N ARG A 270 -6.60 -25.07 121.50
CA ARG A 270 -6.14 -26.17 122.36
C ARG A 270 -5.39 -25.63 123.58
N LEU A 271 -4.41 -24.74 123.38
CA LEU A 271 -3.66 -24.12 124.48
C LEU A 271 -4.54 -23.27 125.40
N ARG A 272 -5.57 -22.58 124.88
CA ARG A 272 -6.56 -21.86 125.70
C ARG A 272 -7.35 -22.82 126.58
N SER A 273 -7.88 -23.91 126.01
CA SER A 273 -8.62 -24.92 126.78
C SER A 273 -7.75 -25.64 127.82
N GLU A 274 -6.49 -25.92 127.49
CA GLU A 274 -5.50 -26.43 128.44
C GLU A 274 -5.24 -25.43 129.58
N LEU A 275 -5.06 -24.14 129.25
CA LEU A 275 -4.89 -23.07 130.25
C LEU A 275 -6.12 -22.93 131.16
N ASP A 276 -7.33 -22.99 130.61
CA ASP A 276 -8.55 -22.93 131.40
C ASP A 276 -8.69 -24.17 132.29
N THR A 277 -8.34 -25.36 131.79
CA THR A 277 -8.27 -26.58 132.61
C THR A 277 -7.25 -26.46 133.75
N ILE A 278 -6.08 -25.89 133.48
CA ILE A 278 -5.04 -25.63 134.49
C ILE A 278 -5.52 -24.59 135.51
N ARG A 279 -6.21 -23.52 135.07
CA ARG A 279 -6.81 -22.52 135.95
C ARG A 279 -7.85 -23.14 136.86
N GLU A 280 -8.79 -23.91 136.31
CA GLU A 280 -9.79 -24.64 137.10
C GLU A 280 -9.16 -25.62 138.09
N ALA A 281 -8.08 -26.32 137.69
CA ALA A 281 -7.34 -27.21 138.58
C ALA A 281 -6.59 -26.43 139.69
N SER A 282 -6.03 -25.26 139.37
CA SER A 282 -5.41 -24.36 140.34
C SER A 282 -6.44 -23.77 141.29
N ASP A 283 -7.61 -23.36 140.81
CA ASP A 283 -8.69 -22.81 141.62
C ASP A 283 -9.29 -23.88 142.53
N ARG A 284 -9.47 -25.11 142.04
CA ARG A 284 -9.79 -26.27 142.89
C ARG A 284 -8.72 -26.50 143.96
N ARG A 285 -7.43 -26.49 143.60
CA ARG A 285 -6.34 -26.61 144.58
C ARG A 285 -6.34 -25.48 145.61
N ARG A 286 -6.65 -24.25 145.21
CA ARG A 286 -6.80 -23.10 146.14
C ARG A 286 -7.96 -23.34 147.08
N GLN A 287 -9.14 -23.68 146.57
CA GLN A 287 -10.31 -24.01 147.38
C GLN A 287 -10.06 -25.17 148.35
N GLU A 288 -9.36 -26.23 147.90
CA GLU A 288 -8.95 -27.34 148.76
C GLU A 288 -7.98 -26.91 149.86
N ASN A 289 -7.04 -26.02 149.55
CA ASN A 289 -6.06 -25.49 150.50
C ASN A 289 -6.69 -24.51 151.49
N ASP A 290 -7.62 -23.66 151.02
CA ASP A 290 -8.43 -22.77 151.86
C ASP A 290 -9.31 -23.60 152.80
N ALA A 291 -10.03 -24.61 152.29
CA ALA A 291 -10.83 -25.52 153.10
C ALA A 291 -9.97 -26.38 154.06
N ARG A 292 -8.71 -26.66 153.71
CA ARG A 292 -7.75 -27.32 154.61
C ARG A 292 -7.27 -26.36 155.69
N SER A 293 -7.00 -25.10 155.34
CA SER A 293 -6.57 -24.06 156.27
C SER A 293 -7.69 -23.73 157.27
N GLU A 294 -8.93 -23.56 156.81
CA GLU A 294 -10.11 -23.38 157.67
C GLU A 294 -10.31 -24.56 158.63
N ARG A 295 -10.13 -25.80 158.14
CA ARG A 295 -10.18 -27.00 158.99
C ARG A 295 -9.10 -26.99 160.06
N LEU A 296 -7.85 -26.73 159.68
CA LEU A 296 -6.73 -26.63 160.61
C LEU A 296 -6.95 -25.51 161.63
N GLN A 297 -7.51 -24.38 161.21
CA GLN A 297 -7.79 -23.24 162.08
C GLN A 297 -8.91 -23.57 163.08
N THR A 298 -9.95 -24.27 162.63
CA THR A 298 -11.00 -24.82 163.49
C THR A 298 -10.43 -25.83 164.51
N GLU A 299 -9.54 -26.72 164.08
CA GLU A 299 -8.85 -27.66 164.97
C GLU A 299 -7.98 -26.94 166.02
N LEU A 300 -7.31 -25.86 165.61
CA LEU A 300 -6.46 -25.04 166.48
C LEU A 300 -7.29 -24.28 167.53
N ASP A 301 -8.43 -23.73 167.14
CA ASP A 301 -9.38 -23.08 168.05
C ASP A 301 -10.01 -24.08 169.02
N GLN A 302 -10.34 -25.28 168.56
CA GLN A 302 -10.77 -26.37 169.45
C GLN A 302 -9.66 -26.80 170.42
N ALA A 303 -8.41 -26.90 169.96
CA ALA A 303 -7.27 -27.22 170.81
C ALA A 303 -7.01 -26.14 171.86
N ARG A 304 -7.13 -24.85 171.49
CA ARG A 304 -7.05 -23.71 172.42
C ARG A 304 -8.16 -23.76 173.46
N THR A 305 -9.39 -24.04 173.05
CA THR A 305 -10.54 -24.16 173.96
C THR A 305 -10.34 -25.30 174.95
N ARG A 306 -9.82 -26.46 174.49
CA ARG A 306 -9.46 -27.59 175.37
C ARG A 306 -8.33 -27.24 176.34
N ALA A 307 -7.32 -26.48 175.91
CA ALA A 307 -6.21 -26.06 176.76
C ALA A 307 -6.66 -25.10 177.87
N ILE A 308 -7.58 -24.17 177.56
CA ILE A 308 -8.18 -23.26 178.55
C ILE A 308 -8.98 -24.06 179.59
N ALA A 309 -9.83 -24.98 179.17
CA ALA A 309 -10.59 -25.85 180.08
C ALA A 309 -9.68 -26.71 180.98
N GLN A 310 -8.56 -27.22 180.45
CA GLN A 310 -7.57 -27.94 181.26
C GLN A 310 -6.86 -27.04 182.27
N GLN A 311 -6.57 -25.78 181.94
CA GLN A 311 -5.99 -24.83 182.90
C GLN A 311 -6.96 -24.48 184.04
N GLU A 312 -8.25 -24.32 183.75
CA GLU A 312 -9.29 -24.09 184.76
C GLU A 312 -9.39 -25.28 185.73
N THR A 313 -9.36 -26.51 185.19
CA THR A 313 -9.39 -27.75 185.99
C THR A 313 -8.18 -27.87 186.93
N ILE A 314 -6.99 -27.45 186.49
CA ILE A 314 -5.77 -27.44 187.32
C ILE A 314 -5.85 -26.37 188.42
N GLY A 315 -6.50 -25.23 188.14
CA GLY A 315 -6.75 -24.18 189.13
C GLY A 315 -7.65 -24.66 190.27
N GLU A 316 -8.74 -25.35 189.94
CA GLU A 316 -9.69 -25.90 190.92
C GLU A 316 -9.05 -26.96 191.83
N LEU A 317 -8.24 -27.86 191.27
CA LEU A 317 -7.54 -28.90 192.03
C LEU A 317 -6.50 -28.32 193.02
N ARG A 318 -5.85 -27.20 192.69
CA ARG A 318 -4.91 -26.52 193.60
C ARG A 318 -5.61 -25.87 194.79
N LEU A 319 -6.78 -25.27 194.58
CA LEU A 319 -7.60 -24.69 195.64
C LEU A 319 -8.13 -25.77 196.60
N ALA A 320 -8.56 -26.92 196.07
CA ALA A 320 -9.01 -28.06 196.86
C ALA A 320 -7.89 -28.64 197.76
N ALA A 321 -6.66 -28.73 197.25
CA ALA A 321 -5.50 -29.22 198.01
C ALA A 321 -5.10 -28.28 199.16
N GLN A 322 -5.17 -26.96 198.96
CA GLN A 322 -4.90 -25.97 200.03
C GLN A 322 -5.93 -26.03 201.16
N ALA A 323 -7.21 -26.23 200.84
CA ALA A 323 -8.27 -26.39 201.83
C ALA A 323 -8.21 -27.71 202.62
N ALA A 324 -7.56 -28.75 202.08
CA ALA A 324 -7.31 -30.00 202.80
C ALA A 324 -6.13 -29.88 203.79
N ALA A 325 -5.09 -29.13 203.41
CA ALA A 325 -3.92 -28.91 204.25
C ALA A 325 -4.22 -28.06 205.51
N SER A 326 -5.10 -27.06 205.40
CA SER A 326 -5.51 -26.24 206.57
C SER A 326 -6.30 -27.04 207.60
N ARG A 327 -7.19 -27.94 207.14
CA ARG A 327 -7.99 -28.82 208.01
C ARG A 327 -7.16 -29.84 208.78
N ALA A 328 -6.07 -30.34 208.18
CA ALA A 328 -5.15 -31.25 208.86
C ALA A 328 -4.38 -30.56 210.00
N ALA A 329 -3.94 -29.31 209.79
CA ALA A 329 -3.19 -28.53 210.78
C ALA A 329 -4.04 -28.05 211.98
N GLU A 330 -5.37 -27.97 211.83
CA GLU A 330 -6.29 -27.68 212.93
C GLU A 330 -6.55 -28.94 213.78
N ALA A 331 -6.65 -30.11 213.15
CA ALA A 331 -6.87 -31.38 213.84
C ALA A 331 -5.66 -31.79 214.71
N GLU A 332 -4.43 -31.52 214.28
CA GLU A 332 -3.22 -31.77 215.09
C GLU A 332 -3.14 -30.86 216.33
N ARG A 333 -3.54 -29.59 216.19
CA ARG A 333 -3.55 -28.64 217.32
C ARG A 333 -4.59 -29.01 218.38
N ALA A 334 -5.73 -29.56 217.96
CA ALA A 334 -6.76 -30.05 218.89
C ALA A 334 -6.29 -31.29 219.67
N ARG A 335 -5.57 -32.22 219.02
CA ARG A 335 -5.03 -33.42 219.69
C ARG A 335 -3.99 -33.09 220.77
N ALA A 336 -3.06 -32.17 220.46
CA ALA A 336 -2.03 -31.74 221.40
C ALA A 336 -2.57 -30.94 222.61
N ALA A 337 -3.81 -30.43 222.55
CA ALA A 337 -4.47 -29.78 223.68
C ALA A 337 -5.10 -30.81 224.64
N VAL A 338 -5.67 -31.90 224.11
CA VAL A 338 -6.29 -32.97 224.89
C VAL A 338 -5.26 -33.80 225.64
N GLU A 339 -4.10 -34.08 225.04
CA GLU A 339 -3.02 -34.85 225.69
C GLU A 339 -2.38 -34.12 226.88
N ARG A 340 -2.31 -32.78 226.83
CA ARG A 340 -1.79 -31.97 227.94
C ARG A 340 -2.72 -31.94 229.15
N GLU A 341 -4.03 -32.00 228.91
CA GLU A 341 -5.01 -31.99 229.99
C GLU A 341 -5.14 -33.36 230.68
N LEU A 342 -4.90 -34.45 229.94
CA LEU A 342 -4.87 -35.80 230.48
C LEU A 342 -3.64 -36.06 231.36
N ALA A 343 -2.47 -35.54 230.98
CA ALA A 343 -1.25 -35.63 231.79
C ALA A 343 -1.39 -34.88 233.13
N ARG A 344 -2.07 -33.74 233.13
CA ARG A 344 -2.29 -32.91 234.32
C ARG A 344 -3.21 -33.57 235.35
N LEU A 345 -4.17 -34.39 234.91
CA LEU A 345 -5.08 -35.12 235.81
C LEU A 345 -4.45 -36.40 236.37
N GLN A 346 -3.45 -36.97 235.69
CA GLN A 346 -2.72 -38.15 236.18
C GLN A 346 -1.65 -37.81 237.23
N GLU A 347 -1.11 -36.58 237.25
CA GLU A 347 -0.18 -36.13 238.30
C GLU A 347 -0.84 -35.85 239.66
N GLN A 348 -2.18 -35.75 239.75
CA GLN A 348 -2.86 -35.42 241.01
C GLN A 348 -3.32 -36.63 241.85
N ALA A 349 -3.10 -37.87 241.40
CA ALA A 349 -3.72 -39.04 242.04
C ALA A 349 -2.80 -40.25 242.36
N GLY A 350 -1.47 -40.16 242.30
CA GLY A 350 -0.64 -41.31 242.67
C GLY A 350 0.86 -41.11 242.78
N ASP A 351 1.32 -40.64 243.94
CA ASP A 351 2.51 -41.10 244.69
C ASP A 351 2.63 -40.23 245.95
N GLY A 352 2.89 -40.71 247.17
CA GLY A 352 3.69 -41.88 247.54
C GLY A 352 4.76 -41.40 248.53
N ASP A 353 4.60 -41.80 249.79
CA ASP A 353 5.17 -41.23 251.03
C ASP A 353 6.66 -41.59 251.31
N ALA A 354 7.42 -40.68 251.95
CA ALA A 354 8.65 -40.98 252.72
C ALA A 354 9.15 -39.76 253.55
N VAL A 355 9.16 -39.88 254.90
CA VAL A 355 10.27 -39.62 255.89
C VAL A 355 9.70 -39.66 257.35
N PRO A 356 10.40 -40.24 258.38
CA PRO A 356 9.79 -40.72 259.64
C PRO A 356 10.24 -40.00 260.94
N ALA A 357 9.48 -40.04 262.06
CA ALA A 357 9.98 -39.74 263.43
C ALA A 357 9.03 -40.14 264.60
N GLU A 358 9.57 -40.95 265.52
CA GLU A 358 9.47 -40.98 267.00
C GLU A 358 8.15 -40.74 267.79
N ARG A 359 7.94 -41.68 268.73
CA ARG A 359 7.20 -41.64 270.03
C ARG A 359 5.67 -41.68 270.05
#